data_AF-A0A5C7B8B6-F1
#
_entry.id   AF-A0A5C7B8B6-F1
#
_cell.length_a   1.000
_cell.length_b   1.000
_cell.length_c   1.000
_cell.angle_alpha   90.00
_cell.angle_beta   90.00
_cell.angle_gamma   90.00
#
_symmetry.space_group_name_H-M   'P 1'
#
loop_
_entity.id
_entity.type
_entity.pdbx_description
1 polymer ?
#
loop_
_entity_poly.entity_id
_entity_poly.type
_entity_poly.pdbx_seq_one_letter_code
_entity_poly.pdbx_strand_id
1 'polypeptide(L)'
;MPGITITNLRSEIKTESDFDGNFSMKAKTGDTINMKFIGMSDYDLFINQSSVYKIELDKYPNDCGENLIYAGVPDFYEMNKCLRRKVKKEERENIKN
;
A
#
# COMPACT_ATOMS: atom_id res chain seq x y z
N MET A 1 5.25 5.08 9.32
CA MET A 1 5.40 5.74 8.01
C MET A 1 4.43 6.91 7.94
N PRO A 2 4.91 8.13 7.72
CA PRO A 2 4.08 9.33 7.68
C PRO A 2 3.31 9.52 6.38
N GLY A 3 2.20 10.25 6.44
CA GLY A 3 1.43 10.65 5.26
C GLY A 3 0.62 9.53 4.60
N ILE A 4 0.35 8.42 5.32
CA ILE A 4 -0.62 7.43 4.88
C ILE A 4 -2.01 8.05 5.01
N THR A 5 -2.83 7.97 3.97
CA THR A 5 -4.25 8.36 4.03
C THR A 5 -5.06 7.21 4.60
N ILE A 6 -5.77 7.45 5.69
CA ILE A 6 -6.63 6.47 6.36
C ILE A 6 -8.08 6.94 6.25
N THR A 7 -8.93 6.12 5.64
CA THR A 7 -10.35 6.44 5.41
C THR A 7 -11.23 5.35 6.00
N ASN A 8 -12.19 5.72 6.84
CA ASN A 8 -13.28 4.81 7.20
C ASN A 8 -14.31 4.82 6.06
N LEU A 9 -14.50 3.69 5.39
CA LEU A 9 -15.37 3.58 4.21
C LEU A 9 -16.86 3.78 4.53
N ARG A 10 -17.25 3.61 5.80
CA ARG A 10 -18.65 3.76 6.22
C ARG A 10 -18.97 5.18 6.67
N SER A 11 -18.12 5.77 7.49
CA SER A 11 -18.34 7.13 8.03
C SER A 11 -17.77 8.24 7.16
N GLU A 12 -16.97 7.88 6.14
CA GLU A 12 -16.23 8.78 5.25
C GLU A 12 -15.24 9.70 5.96
N ILE A 13 -14.99 9.46 7.25
CA ILE A 13 -13.98 10.19 8.03
C ILE A 13 -12.60 9.82 7.50
N LYS A 14 -11.79 10.85 7.26
CA LYS A 14 -10.41 10.74 6.79
C LYS A 14 -9.46 11.30 7.83
N THR A 15 -8.34 10.63 8.01
CA THR A 15 -7.18 11.11 8.77
C THR A 15 -5.91 10.71 8.05
N GLU A 16 -4.79 11.30 8.45
CA GLU A 16 -3.47 10.95 7.95
C GLU A 16 -2.58 10.47 9.09
N SER A 17 -1.57 9.65 8.77
CA SER A 17 -0.57 9.24 9.75
C SER A 17 0.42 10.38 10.03
N ASP A 18 0.79 10.53 11.31
CA ASP A 18 1.79 11.51 11.76
C ASP A 18 3.21 11.16 11.31
N PHE A 19 4.18 12.02 11.66
CA PHE A 19 5.60 11.85 11.30
C PHE A 19 6.19 10.51 11.74
N ASP A 20 5.71 9.96 12.84
CA ASP A 20 6.15 8.67 13.40
C ASP A 20 5.36 7.48 12.79
N GLY A 21 4.26 7.76 12.11
CA GLY A 21 3.40 6.77 11.46
C GLY A 21 2.24 6.28 12.31
N ASN A 22 1.91 6.97 13.39
CA ASN A 22 0.76 6.67 14.21
C ASN A 22 -0.46 7.45 13.70
N PHE A 23 -1.65 6.94 14.00
CA PHE A 23 -2.91 7.63 13.76
C PHE A 23 -3.94 7.23 14.80
N SER A 24 -4.97 8.05 14.98
CA SER A 24 -6.12 7.74 15.81
C SER A 24 -7.39 8.14 15.09
N MET A 25 -8.38 7.24 15.08
CA MET A 25 -9.67 7.47 14.43
C MET A 25 -10.78 6.83 15.26
N LYS A 26 -11.94 7.48 15.30
CA LYS A 26 -13.17 6.85 15.82
C LYS A 26 -13.76 5.93 14.75
N ALA A 27 -13.83 4.64 15.04
CA ALA A 27 -14.48 3.63 14.21
C ALA A 27 -15.40 2.75 15.05
N LYS A 28 -16.38 2.11 14.43
CA LYS A 28 -17.25 1.11 15.07
C LYS A 28 -16.84 -0.28 14.62
N THR A 29 -17.07 -1.28 15.47
CA THR A 29 -16.94 -2.69 15.08
C THR A 29 -17.82 -2.96 13.87
N GLY A 30 -17.25 -3.62 12.86
CA GLY A 30 -17.88 -3.86 11.56
C GLY A 30 -17.59 -2.81 10.50
N ASP A 31 -16.89 -1.71 10.83
CA ASP A 31 -16.42 -0.75 9.84
C ASP A 31 -15.18 -1.30 9.11
N THR A 32 -15.00 -0.88 7.86
CA THR A 32 -13.78 -1.13 7.09
C THR A 32 -12.99 0.16 6.98
N ILE A 33 -11.73 0.11 7.43
CA ILE A 33 -10.77 1.19 7.27
C ILE A 33 -9.86 0.88 6.09
N ASN A 34 -9.91 1.72 5.08
CA ASN A 34 -9.02 1.66 3.94
C ASN A 34 -7.79 2.56 4.17
N MET A 35 -6.60 2.02 3.93
CA MET A 35 -5.34 2.73 4.03
C MET A 35 -4.68 2.78 2.67
N LYS A 36 -4.30 3.98 2.25
CA LYS A 36 -3.65 4.24 0.97
C LYS A 36 -2.38 5.04 1.16
N PHE A 37 -1.37 4.65 0.42
CA PHE A 37 -0.15 5.42 0.28
C PHE A 37 0.35 5.32 -1.14
N ILE A 38 0.90 6.41 -1.65
CA ILE A 38 1.38 6.48 -3.03
C ILE A 38 2.47 5.44 -3.24
N GLY A 39 2.26 4.53 -4.19
CA GLY A 39 3.19 3.44 -4.52
C GLY A 39 3.15 2.21 -3.61
N MET A 40 2.15 2.12 -2.72
CA MET A 40 1.89 0.92 -1.89
C MET A 40 0.50 0.37 -2.18
N SER A 41 0.32 -0.93 -2.00
CA SER A 41 -0.98 -1.56 -2.16
C SER A 41 -1.97 -1.04 -1.14
N ASP A 42 -3.19 -0.78 -1.60
CA ASP A 42 -4.32 -0.46 -0.73
C ASP A 42 -4.52 -1.61 0.28
N TYR A 43 -4.73 -1.26 1.54
CA TYR A 43 -4.98 -2.23 2.60
C TYR A 43 -6.31 -1.93 3.28
N ASP A 44 -7.18 -2.94 3.32
CA ASP A 44 -8.47 -2.87 4.00
C ASP A 44 -8.39 -3.60 5.34
N LEU A 45 -8.59 -2.84 6.42
CA LEU A 45 -8.67 -3.35 7.78
C LEU A 45 -10.13 -3.44 8.21
N PHE A 46 -10.57 -4.64 8.59
CA PHE A 46 -11.86 -4.85 9.21
C PHE A 46 -11.79 -4.63 10.72
N ILE A 47 -12.58 -3.70 11.26
CA ILE A 47 -12.56 -3.35 12.67
C ILE A 47 -13.35 -4.38 13.49
N ASN A 48 -12.65 -5.04 14.39
CA ASN A 48 -13.19 -6.02 15.32
C ASN A 48 -13.33 -5.42 16.74
N GLN A 49 -13.06 -6.20 17.79
CA GLN A 49 -13.07 -5.72 19.18
C GLN A 49 -11.71 -5.18 19.65
N SER A 50 -10.66 -5.31 18.85
CA SER A 50 -9.34 -4.77 19.17
C SER A 50 -9.34 -3.25 19.03
N SER A 51 -8.66 -2.57 19.94
CA SER A 51 -8.44 -1.12 19.90
C SER A 51 -7.08 -0.74 19.30
N VAL A 52 -6.16 -1.70 19.19
CA VAL A 52 -4.79 -1.48 18.70
C VAL A 52 -4.50 -2.44 17.54
N TYR A 53 -3.96 -1.88 16.46
CA TYR A 53 -3.59 -2.62 15.26
C TYR A 53 -2.18 -2.24 14.84
N LYS A 54 -1.36 -3.25 14.56
CA LYS A 54 -0.07 -3.06 13.88
C LYS A 54 -0.30 -3.42 12.41
N ILE A 55 -0.07 -2.46 11.52
CA ILE A 55 -0.31 -2.60 10.09
C ILE A 55 1.00 -2.38 9.34
N GLU A 56 1.26 -3.24 8.37
CA GLU A 56 2.40 -3.14 7.45
C GLU A 56 1.83 -3.13 6.03
N LEU A 57 2.16 -2.10 5.25
CA LEU A 57 1.72 -1.96 3.86
C LEU A 57 2.74 -2.61 2.93
N ASP A 58 2.24 -3.41 2.00
CA ASP A 58 3.05 -3.99 0.95
C ASP A 58 3.18 -3.06 -0.25
N LYS A 59 4.26 -3.23 -1.02
CA LYS A 59 4.38 -2.61 -2.34
C LYS A 59 3.40 -3.27 -3.29
N TYR A 60 2.90 -2.53 -4.28
CA TYR A 60 2.08 -3.13 -5.32
C TYR A 60 2.83 -4.29 -6.00
N PRO A 61 2.19 -5.45 -6.17
CA PRO A 61 2.81 -6.59 -6.82
C PRO A 61 3.11 -6.22 -8.26
N ASN A 62 4.38 -6.37 -8.66
CA ASN A 62 4.86 -5.96 -9.98
C ASN A 62 4.74 -4.45 -10.23
N ASP A 63 4.77 -3.60 -9.22
CA ASP A 63 5.14 -2.20 -9.44
C ASP A 63 6.66 -2.08 -9.34
N CYS A 64 7.30 -1.86 -10.49
CA CYS A 64 8.74 -1.65 -10.56
C CYS A 64 9.11 -0.17 -10.51
N GLY A 65 8.16 0.72 -10.18
CA GLY A 65 8.41 2.16 -10.16
C GLY A 65 8.21 2.85 -11.50
N GLU A 66 7.61 2.17 -12.47
CA GLU A 66 7.39 2.72 -13.81
C GLU A 66 6.34 3.84 -13.80
N ASN A 67 5.43 3.84 -12.83
CA ASN A 67 4.31 4.79 -12.74
C ASN A 67 4.51 5.88 -11.66
N LEU A 68 5.65 5.87 -10.95
CA LEU A 68 5.92 6.79 -9.85
C LEU A 68 7.02 7.78 -10.24
N ILE A 69 6.68 9.07 -10.24
CA ILE A 69 7.69 10.12 -10.34
C ILE A 69 8.35 10.25 -8.97
N TYR A 70 9.56 9.74 -8.83
CA TYR A 70 10.34 9.83 -7.60
C TYR A 70 10.86 11.25 -7.38
N ALA A 71 10.49 11.89 -6.27
CA ALA A 71 11.20 13.05 -5.76
C ALA A 71 12.46 12.57 -5.02
N GLY A 72 13.50 12.17 -5.76
CA GLY A 72 14.74 11.63 -5.19
C GLY A 72 15.58 10.85 -6.20
N VAL A 73 16.67 10.23 -5.73
CA VAL A 73 17.48 9.31 -6.55
C VAL A 73 16.82 7.93 -6.50
N PRO A 74 16.26 7.42 -7.62
CA PRO A 74 15.69 6.09 -7.63
C PRO A 74 16.78 5.03 -7.51
N ASP A 75 16.50 3.93 -6.81
CA ASP A 75 17.38 2.76 -6.79
C ASP A 75 17.22 1.99 -8.12
N PHE A 76 18.07 2.34 -9.08
CA PHE A 76 18.10 1.73 -10.41
C PHE A 76 18.37 0.22 -10.36
N TYR A 77 19.04 -0.31 -9.33
CA TYR A 77 19.36 -1.73 -9.24
C TYR A 77 18.11 -2.56 -8.96
N GLU A 78 17.37 -2.21 -7.90
CA GLU A 78 16.14 -2.92 -7.54
C GLU A 78 15.05 -2.76 -8.61
N MET A 79 14.97 -1.60 -9.26
CA MET A 79 14.09 -1.37 -10.41
C MET A 79 14.39 -2.33 -11.57
N ASN A 80 15.66 -2.40 -12.02
CA ASN A 80 16.06 -3.28 -13.12
C ASN A 80 15.85 -4.76 -12.80
N LYS A 81 16.09 -5.16 -11.54
CA LYS A 81 15.85 -6.53 -11.07
C LYS A 81 14.36 -6.88 -11.08
N CYS A 82 13.49 -5.95 -10.69
CA CYS A 82 12.04 -6.09 -10.78
C CYS A 82 11.57 -6.23 -12.24
N LEU A 83 12.03 -5.35 -13.14
CA LEU A 83 11.73 -5.39 -14.58
C LEU A 83 12.09 -6.74 -15.21
N ARG A 84 13.29 -7.25 -14.92
CA ARG A 84 13.72 -8.58 -15.41
C ARG A 84 12.84 -9.72 -14.91
N ARG A 85 12.27 -9.61 -13.71
CA ARG A 85 11.34 -10.62 -13.16
C ARG A 85 9.99 -10.56 -13.84
N LYS A 86 9.48 -9.36 -14.16
CA LYS A 86 8.23 -9.17 -14.93
C LYS A 86 8.31 -9.84 -16.29
N VAL A 87 9.34 -9.50 -17.09
CA VAL A 87 9.53 -10.06 -18.44
C VAL A 87 9.55 -11.59 -18.41
N LYS A 88 10.31 -12.19 -17.47
CA LYS A 88 10.36 -13.65 -17.31
C LYS A 88 9.01 -14.27 -16.93
N LYS A 89 8.16 -13.53 -16.21
CA LYS A 89 6.83 -14.02 -15.82
C LYS A 89 5.88 -14.00 -17.02
N GLU A 90 5.90 -12.92 -17.80
CA GLU A 90 5.13 -12.77 -19.04
C GLU A 90 5.51 -13.85 -20.07
N GLU A 91 6.82 -14.10 -20.28
CA GLU A 91 7.31 -15.18 -21.14
C GLU A 91 6.76 -16.55 -20.73
N ARG A 92 6.69 -16.83 -19.42
CA ARG A 92 6.15 -18.09 -18.89
C ARG A 92 4.64 -18.22 -19.06
N GLU A 93 3.92 -17.11 -19.02
CA GLU A 93 2.46 -17.09 -19.22
C GLU A 93 2.12 -17.27 -20.70
N ASN A 94 2.90 -16.68 -21.61
CA ASN A 94 2.73 -16.83 -23.06
C ASN A 94 3.02 -18.25 -23.58
N ILE A 95 3.84 -19.05 -22.87
CA ILE A 95 4.10 -20.45 -23.23
C ILE A 95 2.96 -21.38 -22.80
N LYS A 96 2.11 -20.94 -21.85
CA LYS A 96 1.01 -21.75 -21.31
C LYS A 96 -0.32 -21.58 -22.07
N ASN A 97 -0.40 -20.60 -22.98
CA ASN A 97 -1.54 -20.34 -23.86
C ASN A 97 -1.24 -20.84 -25.28
#